data_AF-A0A5W1WTD9-F1
#
_entry.id   AF-A0A5W1WTD9-F1
#
_cell.length_a   1.000
_cell.length_b   1.000
_cell.length_c   1.000
_cell.angle_alpha   90.00
_cell.angle_beta   90.00
_cell.angle_gamma   90.00
#
_symmetry.space_group_name_H-M   'P 1'
#
loop_
_entity.id
_entity.type
_entity.pdbx_description
1 polymer ?
#
loop_
_entity_poly.entity_id
_entity_poly.type
_entity_poly.pdbx_seq_one_letter_code
_entity_poly.pdbx_strand_id
1 'polypeptide(L)' 'MKTYRSKKWLAAVGQIEQCVLCGRWGTQVAHINEGKGMGMKTDDCATAAICQECHHEIDNGSHLSREERRCLMNRA' A
#
# COMPACT_ATOMS: atom_id res chain seq x y z
N MET A 1 -5.72 -18.09 -9.69
CA MET A 1 -6.28 -17.76 -8.35
C MET A 1 -7.11 -16.49 -8.47
N LYS A 2 -8.30 -16.42 -7.89
CA LYS A 2 -9.16 -15.23 -7.95
C LYS A 2 -8.71 -14.20 -6.90
N THR A 3 -8.66 -12.93 -7.26
CA THR A 3 -8.37 -11.85 -6.32
C THR A 3 -9.42 -11.78 -5.22
N TYR A 4 -9.01 -11.83 -3.95
CA TYR A 4 -9.90 -11.64 -2.81
C TYR A 4 -10.26 -10.16 -2.67
N ARG A 5 -11.57 -9.87 -2.55
CA ARG A 5 -12.11 -8.51 -2.44
C ARG A 5 -13.00 -8.37 -1.20
N SER A 6 -12.79 -7.32 -0.41
CA SER A 6 -13.54 -7.05 0.81
C SER A 6 -13.67 -5.54 1.07
N LYS A 7 -14.85 -4.99 0.78
CA LYS A 7 -15.14 -3.57 1.08
C LYS A 7 -15.04 -3.25 2.57
N LYS A 8 -15.42 -4.19 3.44
CA LYS A 8 -15.34 -4.04 4.90
C LYS A 8 -13.88 -3.90 5.34
N TRP A 9 -12.99 -4.68 4.76
CA TRP A 9 -11.56 -4.58 5.04
C TRP A 9 -11.00 -3.22 4.59
N LEU A 10 -11.24 -2.83 3.33
CA LEU A 10 -10.77 -1.55 2.81
C LEU A 10 -11.30 -0.35 3.62
N ALA A 11 -12.56 -0.42 4.06
CA ALA A 11 -13.15 0.60 4.92
C ALA A 11 -12.44 0.66 6.29
N ALA A 12 -12.13 -0.48 6.89
CA ALA A 12 -11.41 -0.56 8.17
C ALA A 12 -9.99 -0.02 8.06
N VAL A 13 -9.23 -0.41 7.02
CA VAL A 13 -7.89 0.15 6.74
C VAL A 13 -7.99 1.66 6.50
N GLY A 14 -9.01 2.11 5.77
CA GLY A 14 -9.27 3.52 5.52
C GLY A 14 -9.69 4.35 6.75
N GLN A 15 -9.96 3.73 7.91
CA GLN A 15 -10.17 4.46 9.17
C GLN A 15 -8.85 4.80 9.89
N ILE A 16 -7.71 4.27 9.44
CA ILE A 16 -6.41 4.54 10.06
C ILE A 16 -5.95 5.93 9.63
N GLU A 17 -5.99 6.90 10.54
CA GLU A 17 -5.78 8.32 10.22
C GLU A 17 -4.30 8.74 10.11
N GLN A 18 -3.40 7.94 10.68
CA GLN A 18 -1.95 8.17 10.66
C GLN A 18 -1.25 7.14 9.80
N CYS A 19 -0.33 7.60 8.96
CA CYS A 19 0.50 6.74 8.12
C CYS A 19 1.26 5.72 8.97
N VAL A 20 1.08 4.43 8.68
CA VAL A 20 1.74 3.34 9.41
C VAL A 20 3.26 3.32 9.25
N LEU A 21 3.81 4.02 8.26
CA LEU A 21 5.26 4.12 8.02
C LEU A 21 5.92 5.32 8.71
N CYS A 22 5.26 6.48 8.71
CA CYS A 22 5.89 7.74 9.13
C CYS A 22 5.09 8.55 10.16
N GLY A 23 3.89 8.10 10.53
CA GLY A 23 3.03 8.77 11.52
C GLY A 23 2.33 10.06 11.02
N ARG A 24 2.55 10.49 9.77
CA ARG A 24 1.88 11.67 9.20
C ARG A 24 0.36 11.45 9.14
N TRP A 25 -0.40 12.48 9.53
CA TRP A 25 -1.86 12.51 9.38
C TRP A 25 -2.29 12.58 7.91
N GLY A 26 -3.37 11.85 7.59
CA GLY A 26 -3.93 11.74 6.25
C GLY A 26 -3.33 10.56 5.49
N THR A 27 -4.17 9.56 5.22
CA THR A 27 -3.78 8.29 4.61
C THR A 27 -4.61 7.96 3.38
N GLN A 28 -4.09 7.05 2.57
CA GLN A 28 -4.76 6.35 1.49
C GLN A 28 -4.57 4.85 1.71
N VAL A 29 -5.53 4.06 1.22
CA VAL A 29 -5.37 2.60 1.18
C VAL A 29 -4.54 2.23 -0.04
N ALA A 30 -3.31 1.76 0.19
CA ALA A 30 -2.38 1.33 -0.85
C ALA A 30 -2.32 -0.20 -0.91
N HIS A 31 -2.38 -0.78 -2.10
CA HIS A 31 -2.18 -2.21 -2.33
C HIS A 31 -0.68 -2.51 -2.47
N ILE A 32 -0.24 -3.71 -2.08
CA ILE A 32 1.15 -4.12 -2.38
C ILE A 32 1.35 -4.25 -3.90
N ASN A 33 2.56 -3.94 -4.37
CA ASN A 33 2.93 -3.93 -5.78
C ASN A 33 3.54 -5.28 -6.25
N GLU A 34 3.07 -6.39 -5.66
CA GLU A 34 3.68 -7.72 -5.81
C GLU A 34 2.67 -8.80 -6.15
N GLY A 35 3.14 -9.87 -6.82
CA GLY A 35 2.31 -11.04 -7.09
C GLY A 35 1.24 -10.88 -8.18
N LYS A 36 1.10 -9.70 -8.81
CA LYS A 36 0.24 -9.48 -9.99
C LYS A 36 0.92 -8.61 -11.06
N GLY A 37 0.34 -8.63 -12.26
CA GLY A 37 0.84 -7.85 -13.39
C GLY A 37 0.65 -6.34 -13.17
N MET A 38 1.38 -5.54 -13.93
CA MET A 38 1.37 -4.08 -13.85
C MET A 38 -0.06 -3.53 -13.99
N GLY A 39 -0.44 -2.60 -13.11
CA GLY A 39 -1.78 -1.99 -13.09
C GLY A 39 -2.89 -2.87 -12.47
N MET A 40 -2.60 -4.11 -12.05
CA MET A 40 -3.57 -4.97 -11.40
C MET A 40 -3.47 -4.87 -9.87
N LYS A 41 -4.60 -4.58 -9.22
CA LYS A 41 -4.69 -4.60 -7.75
C LYS A 41 -4.59 -6.03 -7.21
N THR A 42 -3.78 -6.21 -6.19
CA THR A 42 -3.64 -7.44 -5.39
C THR A 42 -4.87 -7.69 -4.51
N ASP A 43 -4.81 -8.71 -3.66
CA ASP A 43 -5.90 -9.03 -2.73
C ASP A 43 -6.13 -7.87 -1.77
N ASP A 44 -7.39 -7.58 -1.42
CA ASP A 44 -7.69 -6.41 -0.58
C ASP A 44 -7.06 -6.53 0.82
N CYS A 45 -6.80 -7.74 1.31
CA CYS A 45 -6.07 -7.97 2.56
C CYS A 45 -4.58 -7.59 2.49
N ALA A 46 -4.02 -7.45 1.29
CA ALA A 46 -2.65 -6.99 1.06
C ALA A 46 -2.64 -5.48 0.81
N THR A 47 -3.14 -4.73 1.80
CA THR A 47 -3.21 -3.26 1.78
C THR A 47 -2.72 -2.64 3.07
N ALA A 48 -2.21 -1.41 2.99
CA ALA A 48 -1.77 -0.61 4.13
C ALA A 48 -2.32 0.82 4.05
N ALA A 49 -2.44 1.49 5.20
CA ALA A 49 -2.85 2.89 5.30
C ALA A 49 -1.62 3.81 5.37
N ILE A 50 -1.25 4.41 4.24
CA ILE A 50 -0.03 5.23 4.12
C ILE A 50 -0.36 6.61 3.58
N CYS A 51 0.44 7.62 3.94
CA CYS A 51 0.27 8.96 3.39
C CYS A 51 0.66 9.02 1.90
N GLN A 52 0.21 10.06 1.21
CA GLN A 52 0.47 10.25 -0.22
C GLN A 52 1.97 10.28 -0.56
N GLU A 53 2.81 10.83 0.32
CA GLU A 53 4.27 10.88 0.13
C GLU A 53 4.88 9.46 0.14
N CYS A 54 4.59 8.67 1.18
CA CYS A 54 5.06 7.28 1.26
C CYS A 54 4.49 6.42 0.12
N HIS A 55 3.24 6.65 -0.26
CA HIS A 55 2.61 5.95 -1.38
C HIS A 55 3.34 6.24 -2.70
N HIS A 56 3.66 7.51 -2.95
CA HIS A 56 4.41 7.91 -4.13
C HIS A 56 5.81 7.29 -4.17
N GLU A 57 6.53 7.28 -3.05
CA GLU A 57 7.86 6.67 -2.95
C GLU A 57 7.85 5.16 -3.26
N ILE A 58 6.86 4.44 -2.74
CA ILE A 58 6.69 3.00 -2.98
C ILE A 58 6.33 2.68 -4.44
N ASP A 59 5.55 3.55 -5.09
CA ASP A 59 5.11 3.32 -6.46
C ASP A 59 6.13 3.80 -7.50
N ASN A 60 6.75 4.96 -7.26
CA ASN A 60 7.46 5.74 -8.27
C ASN A 60 8.84 6.26 -7.83
N GLY A 61 9.28 6.00 -6.59
CA GLY A 61 10.57 6.46 -6.08
C GLY A 61 11.74 6.00 -6.95
N SER A 62 12.27 6.90 -7.78
CA SER A 62 13.30 6.57 -8.79
C SER A 62 14.68 6.32 -8.18
N HIS A 63 14.89 6.80 -6.95
CA HIS A 63 16.10 6.58 -6.18
C HIS A 63 16.09 5.26 -5.40
N LEU A 64 14.96 4.54 -5.41
CA LEU A 64 14.80 3.24 -4.76
C LEU A 64 14.84 2.14 -5.82
N SER A 65 15.57 1.08 -5.52
CA SER A 65 15.44 -0.17 -6.25
C SER A 65 14.04 -0.77 -6.06
N ARG A 66 13.68 -1.70 -6.93
CA ARG A 66 12.41 -2.43 -6.82
C ARG A 66 12.28 -3.12 -5.46
N GLU A 67 13.36 -3.71 -4.95
CA GLU A 67 13.36 -4.42 -3.67
C GLU A 67 13.25 -3.47 -2.49
N GLU A 68 13.86 -2.28 -2.55
CA GLU A 68 13.70 -1.28 -1.49
C GLU A 68 12.25 -0.78 -1.40
N ARG A 69 11.60 -0.52 -2.54
CA ARG A 69 10.17 -0.14 -2.57
C ARG A 69 9.27 -1.23 -1.97
N ARG A 70 9.58 -2.50 -2.26
CA ARG A 70 8.90 -3.67 -1.67
C ARG A 70 9.13 -3.79 -0.18
N CYS A 71 10.37 -3.58 0.27
CA CYS A 71 10.73 -3.58 1.68
C CYS A 71 10.00 -2.47 2.45
N LEU A 72 9.86 -1.27 1.87
CA LEU A 72 9.06 -0.20 2.46
C LEU A 72 7.59 -0.62 2.61
N MET A 73 7.00 -1.24 1.58
CA MET A 73 5.62 -1.72 1.67
C MET A 73 5.46 -2.86 2.70
N ASN A 74 6.44 -3.77 2.83
CA ASN A 74 6.40 -4.86 3.82
C ASN A 74 6.53 -4.37 5.27
N ARG A 75 7.06 -3.15 5.48
CA ARG A 75 7.11 -2.52 6.80
C ARG A 75 5.82 -1.80 7.18
N ALA A 76 4.95 -1.54 6.20
CA ALA A 76 3.66 -0.87 6.37
C ALA A 76 2.60 -1.86 6.87
#